data_AF-A0A9P9YGN3-F1
#
_entry.id   AF-A0A9P9YGN3-F1
#
_cell.length_a   1.000
_cell.length_b   1.000
_cell.length_c   1.000
_cell.angle_alpha   90.00
_cell.angle_beta   90.00
_cell.angle_gamma   90.00
#
_symmetry.space_group_name_H-M   'P 1'
#
loop_
_entity.id
_entity.type
_entity.pdbx_description
1 polymer ?
#
loop_
_entity_poly.entity_id
_entity_poly.type
_entity_poly.pdbx_seq_one_letter_code
_entity_poly.pdbx_strand_id
1 'polypeptide(L)'
;MNTSSYKSISVPTAPSQELIKQMRANVDETNQPTKTAVVRLPAEIMTSESGEITYMALLLSQKNCAGIPSLQYDVTRDSDWPDVLSYQTAGADGSGDCKLQYQTTEKKWRPEPVLRQRRSVDLDTTEEIVFTIGVDKCSEVHKEYCNGPLLPDTDYNVVVRLFTSSGYSDAAVLNFKTKAAIKVTLILVSVCCCLVLAFVIGLAVLWVRKRLAW
;
A
#
# COMPACT_ATOMS: atom_id res chain seq x y z
N MET A 1 -53.34 3.80 -6.26
CA MET A 1 -52.22 3.96 -7.21
C MET A 1 -50.93 3.85 -6.41
N ASN A 2 -50.34 2.66 -6.32
CA ASN A 2 -49.03 2.47 -5.69
C ASN A 2 -47.97 2.58 -6.78
N THR A 3 -47.34 3.75 -6.90
CA THR A 3 -46.12 3.89 -7.68
C THR A 3 -44.98 3.26 -6.90
N SER A 4 -44.74 1.97 -7.15
CA SER A 4 -43.52 1.30 -6.73
C SER A 4 -42.36 1.98 -7.46
N SER A 5 -41.62 2.83 -6.74
CA SER A 5 -40.40 3.45 -7.25
C SER A 5 -39.37 2.34 -7.43
N TYR A 6 -39.18 1.89 -8.67
CA TYR A 6 -38.09 0.99 -9.01
C TYR A 6 -36.78 1.75 -8.80
N LYS A 7 -36.12 1.54 -7.66
CA LYS A 7 -34.74 1.98 -7.46
C LYS A 7 -33.87 1.14 -8.39
N SER A 8 -33.44 1.73 -9.49
CA SER A 8 -32.50 1.11 -10.42
C SER A 8 -31.25 0.68 -9.64
N ILE A 9 -30.89 -0.60 -9.73
CA ILE A 9 -29.66 -1.14 -9.15
C ILE A 9 -28.50 -0.69 -10.05
N SER A 10 -27.51 -0.05 -9.45
CA SER A 10 -26.39 0.66 -10.09
C SER A 10 -25.05 0.18 -9.53
N VAL A 11 -24.68 -1.09 -9.74
CA VAL A 11 -23.34 -1.57 -9.34
C VAL A 11 -22.29 -0.88 -10.23
N PRO A 12 -21.14 -0.40 -9.69
CA PRO A 12 -20.11 0.21 -10.52
C PRO A 12 -19.69 -0.73 -11.66
N THR A 13 -19.63 -0.21 -12.88
CA THR A 13 -19.02 -0.94 -13.99
C THR A 13 -17.52 -0.93 -13.85
N ALA A 14 -16.87 -2.05 -14.21
CA ALA A 14 -15.42 -2.12 -14.27
C ALA A 14 -14.86 -1.00 -15.18
N PRO A 15 -13.85 -0.24 -14.75
CA PRO A 15 -13.28 0.81 -15.57
C PRO A 15 -12.65 0.32 -16.88
N SER A 16 -12.49 1.22 -17.84
CA SER A 16 -11.80 0.90 -19.10
C SER A 16 -10.35 0.49 -18.85
N GLN A 17 -9.80 -0.35 -19.74
CA GLN A 17 -8.41 -0.80 -19.65
C GLN A 17 -7.42 0.38 -19.69
N GLU A 18 -7.75 1.44 -20.42
CA GLU A 18 -6.93 2.65 -20.48
C GLU A 18 -6.92 3.42 -19.16
N LEU A 19 -8.03 3.41 -18.42
CA LEU A 19 -8.08 4.01 -17.08
C LEU A 19 -7.30 3.16 -16.07
N ILE A 20 -7.44 1.84 -16.14
CA ILE A 20 -6.70 0.90 -15.28
C ILE A 20 -5.19 1.06 -15.45
N LYS A 21 -4.69 1.24 -16.68
CA LYS A 21 -3.26 1.48 -16.97
C LYS A 21 -2.70 2.74 -16.32
N GLN A 22 -3.53 3.74 -16.00
CA GLN A 22 -3.10 4.98 -15.36
C GLN A 22 -3.00 4.86 -13.83
N MET A 23 -3.67 3.84 -13.27
CA MET A 23 -3.61 3.52 -11.85
C MET A 23 -2.25 2.95 -11.49
N ARG A 24 -1.70 3.38 -10.36
CA ARG A 24 -0.36 2.97 -9.93
C ARG A 24 -0.23 2.97 -8.43
N ALA A 25 0.46 1.98 -7.90
CA ALA A 25 0.88 1.92 -6.51
C ALA A 25 2.41 1.87 -6.50
N ASN A 26 3.03 2.89 -5.91
CA ASN A 26 4.48 3.02 -5.86
C ASN A 26 4.95 3.18 -4.43
N VAL A 27 6.08 2.57 -4.13
CA VAL A 27 6.69 2.62 -2.81
C VAL A 27 7.30 4.00 -2.56
N ASP A 28 7.13 4.53 -1.35
CA ASP A 28 7.76 5.80 -0.97
C ASP A 28 9.24 5.59 -0.69
N GLU A 29 10.09 6.08 -1.58
CA GLU A 29 11.53 5.82 -1.53
C GLU A 29 12.27 6.60 -0.44
N THR A 30 11.59 7.54 0.24
CA THR A 30 12.22 8.42 1.23
C THR A 30 12.59 7.72 2.54
N ASN A 31 12.03 6.53 2.81
CA ASN A 31 12.28 5.76 4.04
C ASN A 31 12.83 4.37 3.73
N GLN A 32 13.91 3.99 4.45
CA GLN A 32 14.51 2.65 4.42
C GLN A 32 14.63 2.10 5.86
N PRO A 33 14.05 0.94 6.19
CA PRO A 33 13.16 0.11 5.37
C PRO A 33 11.91 0.85 4.91
N THR A 34 11.40 0.48 3.74
CA THR A 34 10.17 1.11 3.30
C THR A 34 8.96 0.53 4.01
N LYS A 35 8.16 1.44 4.58
CA LYS A 35 6.95 1.11 5.35
C LYS A 35 5.68 1.70 4.74
N THR A 36 5.80 2.47 3.65
CA THR A 36 4.69 3.19 3.04
C THR A 36 4.67 3.02 1.52
N ALA A 37 3.48 3.14 0.94
CA ALA A 37 3.29 3.15 -0.50
C ALA A 37 2.22 4.17 -0.87
N VAL A 38 2.40 4.85 -1.99
CA VAL A 38 1.47 5.84 -2.54
C VAL A 38 0.68 5.20 -3.67
N VAL A 39 -0.62 5.10 -3.50
CA VAL A 39 -1.58 4.74 -4.54
C VAL A 39 -2.06 6.01 -5.21
N ARG A 40 -2.02 6.03 -6.54
CA ARG A 40 -2.51 7.12 -7.38
C ARG A 40 -3.50 6.58 -8.38
N LEU A 41 -4.71 7.14 -8.36
CA LEU A 41 -5.81 6.78 -9.24
C LEU A 41 -6.19 8.00 -10.08
N PRO A 42 -6.51 7.83 -11.37
CA PRO A 42 -7.04 8.90 -12.20
C PRO A 42 -8.41 9.36 -11.67
N ALA A 43 -8.68 10.67 -11.59
CA ALA A 43 -9.92 11.19 -11.01
C ALA A 43 -11.17 10.77 -11.81
N GLU A 44 -11.01 10.47 -13.10
CA GLU A 44 -12.06 9.98 -14.00
C GLU A 44 -12.66 8.64 -13.52
N ILE A 45 -12.00 7.92 -12.61
CA ILE A 45 -12.54 6.71 -11.99
C ILE A 45 -13.76 6.99 -11.10
N MET A 46 -13.96 8.24 -10.68
CA MET A 46 -15.13 8.67 -9.89
C MET A 46 -16.42 8.69 -10.71
N THR A 47 -16.31 8.71 -12.03
CA THR A 47 -17.44 8.69 -12.96
C THR A 47 -17.59 7.30 -13.57
N SER A 48 -18.66 6.58 -13.21
CA SER A 48 -19.01 5.30 -13.82
C SER A 48 -20.29 5.45 -14.66
N GLU A 49 -20.38 4.70 -15.76
CA GLU A 49 -21.58 4.65 -16.60
C GLU A 49 -22.81 4.14 -15.82
N SER A 50 -22.58 3.35 -14.78
CA SER A 50 -23.65 2.79 -13.94
C SER A 50 -24.03 3.68 -12.76
N GLY A 51 -23.33 4.78 -12.49
CA GLY A 51 -23.64 5.70 -11.38
C GLY A 51 -22.44 6.45 -10.83
N GLU A 52 -22.69 7.44 -9.98
CA GLU A 52 -21.64 8.19 -9.30
C GLU A 52 -20.94 7.33 -8.23
N ILE A 53 -19.62 7.31 -8.24
CA ILE A 53 -18.84 6.62 -7.21
C ILE A 53 -18.82 7.48 -5.96
N THR A 54 -19.41 6.98 -4.87
CA THR A 54 -19.54 7.73 -3.62
C THR A 54 -18.41 7.44 -2.64
N TYR A 55 -17.87 6.22 -2.65
CA TYR A 55 -16.80 5.80 -1.74
C TYR A 55 -15.80 4.89 -2.45
N MET A 56 -14.61 4.79 -1.86
CA MET A 56 -13.60 3.82 -2.27
C MET A 56 -13.05 3.06 -1.07
N ALA A 57 -12.58 1.84 -1.33
CA ALA A 57 -11.75 1.11 -0.41
C ALA A 57 -10.49 0.57 -1.09
N LEU A 58 -9.37 0.64 -0.38
CA LEU A 58 -8.11 0.04 -0.81
C LEU A 58 -7.83 -1.18 0.05
N LEU A 59 -7.89 -2.36 -0.57
CA LEU A 59 -7.70 -3.64 0.12
C LEU A 59 -6.31 -4.16 -0.15
N LEU A 60 -5.50 -4.34 0.89
CA LEU A 60 -4.12 -4.77 0.79
C LEU A 60 -3.98 -6.23 1.20
N SER A 61 -3.20 -7.01 0.45
CA SER A 61 -2.77 -8.35 0.86
C SER A 61 -1.31 -8.60 0.49
N GLN A 62 -0.66 -9.51 1.20
CA GLN A 62 0.64 -10.02 0.80
C GLN A 62 0.47 -11.03 -0.35
N LYS A 63 1.26 -10.88 -1.41
CA LYS A 63 1.12 -11.67 -2.64
C LYS A 63 1.32 -13.17 -2.42
N ASN A 64 2.27 -13.53 -1.57
CA ASN A 64 2.57 -14.93 -1.24
C ASN A 64 1.56 -15.56 -0.28
N CYS A 65 0.56 -14.82 0.19
CA CYS A 65 -0.48 -15.30 1.10
C CYS A 65 -1.80 -15.58 0.38
N ALA A 66 -2.36 -14.53 -0.22
CA ALA A 66 -3.69 -14.60 -0.83
C ALA A 66 -3.64 -14.92 -2.34
N GLY A 67 -2.45 -15.14 -2.91
CA GLY A 67 -2.28 -15.26 -4.35
C GLY A 67 -2.65 -13.95 -5.07
N ILE A 68 -3.11 -14.06 -6.32
CA ILE A 68 -3.68 -12.91 -7.05
C ILE A 68 -5.17 -12.81 -6.66
N PRO A 69 -5.61 -11.71 -6.02
CA PRO A 69 -7.01 -11.53 -5.68
C PRO A 69 -7.91 -11.59 -6.91
N SER A 70 -9.03 -12.32 -6.83
CA SER A 70 -10.10 -12.19 -7.81
C SER A 70 -10.87 -10.89 -7.58
N LEU A 71 -11.23 -10.20 -8.66
CA LEU A 71 -12.09 -9.02 -8.58
C LEU A 71 -13.51 -9.46 -8.24
N GLN A 72 -14.09 -8.84 -7.22
CA GLN A 72 -15.43 -9.14 -6.73
C GLN A 72 -16.38 -7.97 -6.98
N TYR A 73 -17.68 -8.25 -7.00
CA TYR A 73 -18.74 -7.26 -7.05
C TYR A 73 -19.95 -7.81 -6.31
N ASP A 74 -20.75 -6.92 -5.73
CA ASP A 74 -22.02 -7.31 -5.11
C ASP A 74 -22.99 -6.13 -5.06
N VAL A 75 -24.28 -6.46 -5.01
CA VAL A 75 -25.37 -5.51 -4.75
C VAL A 75 -25.56 -5.43 -3.24
N THR A 76 -25.32 -4.26 -2.66
CA THR A 76 -25.42 -4.04 -1.23
C THR A 76 -26.55 -3.06 -0.94
N ARG A 77 -27.28 -3.27 0.15
CA ARG A 77 -28.19 -2.22 0.66
C ARG A 77 -27.33 -1.05 1.15
N ASP A 78 -27.78 0.18 0.98
CA ASP A 78 -27.04 1.44 1.28
C ASP A 78 -26.31 1.48 2.66
N SER A 79 -26.74 0.65 3.61
CA SER A 79 -26.19 0.56 4.97
C SER A 79 -25.07 -0.46 5.14
N ASP A 80 -24.97 -1.45 4.26
CA ASP A 80 -24.19 -2.66 4.50
C ASP A 80 -22.80 -2.50 3.88
N TRP A 81 -21.77 -2.45 4.71
CA TRP A 81 -20.38 -2.45 4.26
C TRP A 81 -19.92 -3.90 4.08
N PRO A 82 -19.20 -4.24 3.00
CA PRO A 82 -18.73 -5.61 2.78
C PRO A 82 -17.88 -6.09 3.95
N ASP A 83 -18.04 -7.37 4.31
CA ASP A 83 -17.20 -7.98 5.34
C ASP A 83 -15.77 -8.11 4.81
N VAL A 84 -14.86 -7.37 5.41
CA VAL A 84 -13.44 -7.32 5.07
C VAL A 84 -12.67 -7.29 6.38
N LEU A 85 -11.53 -7.98 6.41
CA LEU A 85 -10.70 -8.04 7.59
C LEU A 85 -10.12 -6.66 7.95
N SER A 86 -9.92 -6.45 9.25
CA SER A 86 -9.11 -5.34 9.78
C SER A 86 -7.62 -5.69 9.75
N TYR A 87 -6.78 -4.69 10.01
CA TYR A 87 -5.32 -4.83 10.05
C TYR A 87 -4.87 -5.94 11.01
N GLN A 88 -5.39 -5.97 12.23
CA GLN A 88 -5.02 -6.96 13.24
C GLN A 88 -5.56 -8.35 12.90
N THR A 89 -6.84 -8.45 12.52
CA THR A 89 -7.46 -9.75 12.20
C THR A 89 -6.84 -10.41 10.98
N ALA A 90 -6.29 -9.62 10.05
CA ALA A 90 -5.56 -10.14 8.90
C ALA A 90 -4.10 -10.55 9.21
N GLY A 91 -3.65 -10.43 10.45
CA GLY A 91 -2.27 -10.70 10.86
C GLY A 91 -1.27 -9.65 10.37
N ALA A 92 -1.74 -8.49 9.89
CA ALA A 92 -0.87 -7.48 9.30
C ALA A 92 -0.02 -6.75 10.33
N ASP A 93 -0.37 -6.82 11.62
CA ASP A 93 0.40 -6.37 12.77
C ASP A 93 1.62 -7.25 13.10
N GLY A 94 1.78 -8.38 12.39
CA GLY A 94 2.85 -9.34 12.62
C GLY A 94 2.47 -10.47 13.59
N SER A 95 1.19 -10.55 14.00
CA SER A 95 0.67 -11.67 14.80
C SER A 95 0.47 -12.96 13.99
N GLY A 96 0.31 -12.83 12.66
CA GLY A 96 0.16 -13.96 11.74
C GLY A 96 1.37 -14.16 10.85
N ASP A 97 1.57 -15.40 10.41
CA ASP A 97 2.61 -15.75 9.42
C ASP A 97 2.31 -15.21 8.02
N CYS A 98 1.04 -14.85 7.76
CA CYS A 98 0.57 -14.42 6.47
C CYS A 98 -0.45 -13.28 6.57
N LYS A 99 -0.28 -12.25 5.74
CA LYS A 99 -1.21 -11.12 5.66
C LYS A 99 -2.31 -11.37 4.66
N LEU A 100 -3.48 -11.74 5.18
CA LEU A 100 -4.71 -11.85 4.39
C LEU A 100 -5.14 -10.47 3.88
N GLN A 101 -6.11 -10.45 2.97
CA GLN A 101 -6.64 -9.19 2.45
C GLN A 101 -7.37 -8.41 3.55
N TYR A 102 -6.99 -7.14 3.74
CA TYR A 102 -7.62 -6.24 4.71
C TYR A 102 -7.79 -4.84 4.13
N GLN A 103 -8.72 -4.07 4.69
CA GLN A 103 -8.96 -2.70 4.26
C GLN A 103 -8.01 -1.71 4.95
N THR A 104 -7.37 -0.85 4.15
CA THR A 104 -6.43 0.18 4.62
C THR A 104 -7.07 1.56 4.78
N THR A 105 -8.11 1.85 3.99
CA THR A 105 -8.87 3.10 4.07
C THR A 105 -9.92 3.04 5.17
N GLU A 106 -10.35 4.21 5.65
CA GLU A 106 -11.48 4.27 6.57
C GLU A 106 -12.77 3.76 5.91
N LYS A 107 -13.71 3.31 6.75
CA LYS A 107 -15.04 2.91 6.28
C LYS A 107 -15.72 4.09 5.62
N LYS A 108 -16.30 3.89 4.43
CA LYS A 108 -16.92 4.98 3.65
C LYS A 108 -15.96 6.14 3.38
N TRP A 109 -14.68 5.83 3.11
CA TRP A 109 -13.71 6.83 2.68
C TRP A 109 -14.15 7.48 1.36
N ARG A 110 -14.27 8.81 1.38
CA ARG A 110 -14.56 9.64 0.20
C ARG A 110 -13.25 10.27 -0.28
N PRO A 111 -12.72 9.85 -1.44
CA PRO A 111 -11.51 10.45 -1.96
C PRO A 111 -11.81 11.87 -2.48
N GLU A 112 -10.88 12.79 -2.23
CA GLU A 112 -10.87 14.12 -2.82
C GLU A 112 -9.81 14.15 -3.94
N PRO A 113 -10.19 14.37 -5.20
CA PRO A 113 -9.22 14.54 -6.29
C PRO A 113 -8.32 15.75 -6.03
N VAL A 114 -7.04 15.60 -6.31
CA VAL A 114 -6.05 16.68 -6.22
C VAL A 114 -5.42 16.93 -7.58
N LEU A 115 -5.05 18.19 -7.85
CA LEU A 115 -4.36 18.54 -9.09
C LEU A 115 -3.00 17.87 -9.14
N ARG A 116 -2.71 17.16 -10.24
CA ARG A 116 -1.41 16.56 -10.46
C ARG A 116 -0.39 17.64 -10.76
N GLN A 117 0.48 17.93 -9.79
CA GLN A 117 1.55 18.90 -9.98
C GLN A 117 2.69 18.27 -10.81
N ARG A 118 2.59 18.34 -12.15
CA ARG A 118 3.74 18.05 -13.02
C ARG A 118 4.79 19.14 -12.88
N ARG A 119 6.05 18.74 -12.93
CA ARG A 119 7.24 19.63 -12.98
C ARG A 119 7.52 20.17 -14.40
N SER A 120 6.62 19.94 -15.36
CA SER A 120 6.80 20.24 -16.79
C SER A 120 5.65 21.10 -17.34
N VAL A 121 5.99 22.00 -18.26
CA VAL A 121 5.22 23.14 -18.82
C VAL A 121 3.98 22.74 -19.65
N ASP A 122 3.52 21.49 -19.60
CA ASP A 122 2.30 21.08 -20.30
C ASP A 122 1.07 21.35 -19.41
N LEU A 123 0.20 22.23 -19.90
CA LEU A 123 -1.08 22.70 -19.36
C LEU A 123 -2.17 21.60 -19.30
N ASP A 124 -1.80 20.34 -19.07
CA ASP A 124 -2.76 19.26 -18.87
C ASP A 124 -2.95 19.04 -17.37
N THR A 125 -3.79 19.88 -16.77
CA THR A 125 -4.24 19.76 -15.37
C THR A 125 -5.10 18.50 -15.22
N THR A 126 -4.44 17.36 -15.08
CA THR A 126 -5.09 16.08 -14.76
C THR A 126 -5.25 15.98 -13.25
N GLU A 127 -6.46 15.73 -12.78
CA GLU A 127 -6.73 15.45 -11.37
C GLU A 127 -6.44 13.97 -11.06
N GLU A 128 -5.95 13.70 -9.85
CA GLU A 128 -5.73 12.34 -9.38
C GLU A 128 -6.11 12.20 -7.91
N ILE A 129 -6.58 11.02 -7.55
CA ILE A 129 -6.80 10.63 -6.16
C ILE A 129 -5.48 10.05 -5.64
N VAL A 130 -5.02 10.54 -4.49
CA VAL A 130 -3.78 10.09 -3.85
C VAL A 130 -4.08 9.54 -2.47
N PHE A 131 -3.62 8.33 -2.20
CA PHE A 131 -3.69 7.71 -0.88
C PHE A 131 -2.34 7.11 -0.49
N THR A 132 -1.88 7.37 0.73
CA THR A 132 -0.64 6.81 1.25
C THR A 132 -0.97 5.68 2.21
N ILE A 133 -0.63 4.46 1.84
CA ILE A 133 -0.72 3.27 2.68
C ILE A 133 0.43 3.27 3.69
N GLY A 134 0.17 2.89 4.93
CA GLY A 134 1.17 2.64 5.96
C GLY A 134 1.49 3.78 6.90
N VAL A 135 0.60 4.79 7.00
CA VAL A 135 0.85 6.00 7.81
C VAL A 135 0.31 5.92 9.23
N ASP A 136 -0.66 5.04 9.50
CA ASP A 136 -1.30 4.97 10.82
C ASP A 136 -0.46 4.15 11.80
N LYS A 137 -0.51 4.56 13.07
CA LYS A 137 0.04 3.79 14.19
C LYS A 137 -1.06 2.93 14.82
N CYS A 138 -1.31 1.76 14.24
CA CYS A 138 -2.40 0.86 14.66
C CYS A 138 -2.26 0.28 16.07
N SER A 139 -1.11 0.45 16.73
CA SER A 139 -0.92 0.12 18.15
C SER A 139 -1.46 1.20 19.10
N GLU A 140 -1.59 2.44 18.62
CA GLU A 140 -2.01 3.60 19.42
C GLU A 140 -3.47 3.99 19.11
N VAL A 141 -3.92 3.78 17.87
CA VAL A 141 -5.26 4.17 17.41
C VAL A 141 -6.11 2.94 17.10
N HIS A 142 -7.25 2.82 17.77
CA HIS A 142 -8.25 1.79 17.49
C HIS A 142 -9.25 2.30 16.44
N LYS A 143 -8.97 1.97 15.17
CA LYS A 143 -9.92 2.11 14.04
C LYS A 143 -10.43 0.74 13.62
N GLU A 144 -11.67 0.68 13.11
CA GLU A 144 -12.23 -0.54 12.49
C GLU A 144 -11.33 -1.03 11.35
N TYR A 145 -10.88 -0.11 10.50
CA TYR A 145 -9.89 -0.33 9.45
C TYR A 145 -8.72 0.61 9.67
N CYS A 146 -7.53 0.03 9.88
CA CYS A 146 -6.33 0.79 10.21
C CYS A 146 -5.29 0.73 9.08
N ASN A 147 -4.72 1.87 8.74
CA ASN A 147 -3.74 2.01 7.67
C ASN A 147 -2.29 1.74 8.15
N GLY A 148 -2.06 0.56 8.72
CA GLY A 148 -0.83 0.24 9.43
C GLY A 148 0.41 0.05 8.55
N PRO A 149 1.62 0.18 9.11
CA PRO A 149 2.87 0.20 8.37
C PRO A 149 3.13 -1.11 7.61
N LEU A 150 3.70 -0.97 6.42
CA LEU A 150 4.08 -2.11 5.58
C LEU A 150 5.34 -2.79 6.10
N LEU A 151 5.43 -4.11 5.88
CA LEU A 151 6.69 -4.82 6.07
C LEU A 151 7.68 -4.51 4.95
N PRO A 152 8.99 -4.43 5.26
CA PRO A 152 10.03 -4.37 4.25
C PRO A 152 10.13 -5.66 3.44
N ASP A 153 10.74 -5.55 2.26
CA ASP A 153 11.03 -6.67 1.35
C ASP A 153 9.82 -7.59 1.07
N THR A 154 8.65 -6.98 0.90
CA THR A 154 7.38 -7.72 0.78
C THR A 154 6.65 -7.30 -0.49
N ASP A 155 6.20 -8.29 -1.25
CA ASP A 155 5.34 -8.13 -2.42
C ASP A 155 3.87 -8.02 -1.99
N TYR A 156 3.20 -6.95 -2.41
CA TYR A 156 1.81 -6.65 -2.06
C TYR A 156 0.92 -6.57 -3.29
N ASN A 157 -0.35 -6.95 -3.10
CA ASN A 157 -1.46 -6.62 -3.99
C ASN A 157 -2.33 -5.55 -3.33
N VAL A 158 -2.82 -4.59 -4.11
CA VAL A 158 -3.85 -3.62 -3.71
C VAL A 158 -5.05 -3.80 -4.61
N VAL A 159 -6.21 -4.12 -4.06
CA VAL A 159 -7.48 -4.08 -4.79
C VAL A 159 -8.12 -2.72 -4.59
N VAL A 160 -8.49 -2.09 -5.71
CA VAL A 160 -9.25 -0.83 -5.72
C VAL A 160 -10.72 -1.18 -5.80
N ARG A 161 -11.47 -0.96 -4.72
CA ARG A 161 -12.91 -1.21 -4.64
C ARG A 161 -13.69 0.09 -4.73
N LEU A 162 -14.66 0.15 -5.64
CA LEU A 162 -15.52 1.30 -5.88
C LEU A 162 -16.92 1.03 -5.32
N PHE A 163 -17.57 2.06 -4.78
CA PHE A 163 -18.91 1.96 -4.22
C PHE A 163 -19.86 2.98 -4.85
N THR A 164 -21.09 2.55 -5.06
CA THR A 164 -22.25 3.39 -5.41
C THR A 164 -23.31 3.30 -4.30
N SER A 165 -24.46 3.93 -4.50
CA SER A 165 -25.64 3.83 -3.63
C SER A 165 -26.37 2.47 -3.66
N SER A 166 -25.83 1.46 -4.34
CA SER A 166 -26.50 0.16 -4.45
C SER A 166 -25.58 -1.04 -4.49
N GLY A 167 -24.26 -0.83 -4.42
CA GLY A 167 -23.32 -1.92 -4.53
C GLY A 167 -21.87 -1.48 -4.62
N TYR A 168 -21.01 -2.48 -4.76
CA TYR A 168 -19.59 -2.27 -4.97
C TYR A 168 -19.05 -3.15 -6.10
N SER A 169 -17.93 -2.74 -6.67
CA SER A 169 -17.17 -3.51 -7.64
C SER A 169 -15.68 -3.24 -7.49
N ASP A 170 -14.87 -4.29 -7.61
CA ASP A 170 -13.42 -4.20 -7.65
C ASP A 170 -12.97 -3.81 -9.06
N ALA A 171 -12.31 -2.66 -9.16
CA ALA A 171 -11.90 -2.06 -10.42
C ALA A 171 -10.60 -2.67 -10.96
N ALA A 172 -9.61 -2.87 -10.10
CA ALA A 172 -8.27 -3.30 -10.50
C ALA A 172 -7.47 -3.89 -9.34
N VAL A 173 -6.46 -4.69 -9.68
CA VAL A 173 -5.41 -5.14 -8.77
C VAL A 173 -4.09 -4.46 -9.14
N LEU A 174 -3.55 -3.63 -8.25
CA LEU A 174 -2.24 -3.01 -8.37
C LEU A 174 -1.20 -3.85 -7.61
N ASN A 175 0.04 -3.83 -8.07
CA ASN A 175 1.13 -4.58 -7.47
C ASN A 175 2.27 -3.62 -7.12
N PHE A 176 2.90 -3.81 -5.97
CA PHE A 176 4.14 -3.13 -5.62
C PHE A 176 4.98 -3.97 -4.65
N LYS A 177 6.29 -3.70 -4.58
CA LYS A 177 7.22 -4.40 -3.68
C LYS A 177 7.96 -3.41 -2.80
N THR A 178 7.86 -3.55 -1.49
CA THR A 178 8.63 -2.73 -0.55
C THR A 178 10.11 -3.08 -0.58
N LYS A 179 10.98 -2.09 -0.36
CA LYS A 179 12.43 -2.33 -0.35
C LYS A 179 12.87 -2.94 0.97
N ALA A 180 13.88 -3.79 0.91
CA ALA A 180 14.49 -4.36 2.11
C ALA A 180 15.09 -3.28 3.02
N ALA A 181 15.15 -3.58 4.32
CA ALA A 181 15.90 -2.76 5.26
C ALA A 181 17.38 -2.80 4.88
N ILE A 182 17.99 -1.65 4.57
CA ILE A 182 19.45 -1.59 4.52
C ILE A 182 19.96 -1.79 5.94
N LYS A 183 20.57 -2.96 6.18
CA LYS A 183 21.26 -3.25 7.44
C LYS A 183 22.58 -2.48 7.45
N VAL A 184 22.52 -1.15 7.62
CA VAL A 184 23.71 -0.29 7.79
C VAL A 184 24.62 -0.83 8.90
N THR A 185 24.02 -1.47 9.91
CA THR A 185 24.72 -2.20 10.97
C THR A 185 25.65 -3.31 10.45
N LEU A 186 25.27 -4.06 9.41
CA LEU A 186 26.15 -5.08 8.83
C LEU A 186 27.38 -4.46 8.14
N ILE A 187 27.17 -3.38 7.38
CA ILE A 187 28.26 -2.65 6.73
C ILE A 187 29.21 -2.08 7.80
N LEU A 188 28.65 -1.44 8.84
CA LEU A 188 29.41 -0.87 9.94
C LEU A 188 30.23 -1.92 10.68
N VAL A 189 29.62 -3.07 11.04
CA VAL A 189 30.31 -4.18 11.71
C VAL A 189 31.44 -4.71 10.83
N SER A 190 31.20 -4.89 9.53
CA SER A 190 32.22 -5.34 8.59
C SER A 190 33.42 -4.38 8.52
N VAL A 191 33.18 -3.08 8.38
CA VAL A 191 34.25 -2.06 8.33
C VAL A 191 35.02 -2.02 9.65
N CYS A 192 34.33 -2.02 10.79
CA CYS A 192 34.96 -2.04 12.11
C CYS A 192 35.86 -3.27 12.30
N CYS A 193 35.41 -4.47 11.89
CA CYS A 193 36.21 -5.68 11.96
C CYS A 193 37.51 -5.57 11.12
N CYS A 194 37.43 -5.05 9.90
CA CYS A 194 38.61 -4.85 9.04
C CYS A 194 39.61 -3.87 9.66
N LEU A 195 39.14 -2.77 10.26
CA LEU A 195 40.00 -1.78 10.92
C LEU A 195 40.70 -2.37 12.16
N VAL A 196 39.99 -3.14 12.98
CA VAL A 196 40.58 -3.80 14.15
C VAL A 196 41.62 -4.83 13.73
N LEU A 197 41.37 -5.63 12.69
CA LEU A 197 42.34 -6.60 12.19
C LEU A 197 43.61 -5.92 11.67
N ALA A 198 43.49 -4.83 10.91
CA ALA A 198 44.64 -4.07 10.43
C ALA A 198 45.47 -3.51 11.60
N PHE A 199 44.81 -3.02 12.64
CA PHE A 199 45.46 -2.52 13.84
C PHE A 199 46.21 -3.63 14.60
N VAL A 200 45.59 -4.79 14.81
CA VAL A 200 46.21 -5.95 15.48
C VAL A 200 47.41 -6.46 14.70
N ILE A 201 47.30 -6.56 13.36
CA ILE A 201 48.42 -6.96 12.50
C ILE A 201 49.56 -5.95 12.59
N GLY A 202 49.25 -4.65 12.54
CA GLY A 202 50.25 -3.59 12.70
C GLY A 202 51.00 -3.69 14.04
N LEU A 203 50.27 -3.89 15.14
CA LEU A 203 50.87 -4.11 16.46
C LEU A 203 51.74 -5.37 16.50
N ALA A 204 51.27 -6.48 15.94
CA ALA A 204 52.03 -7.74 15.92
C ALA A 204 53.34 -7.59 15.14
N VAL A 205 53.32 -6.95 13.97
CA VAL A 205 54.52 -6.67 13.18
C VAL A 205 55.50 -5.79 13.95
N LEU A 206 55.03 -4.73 14.60
CA LEU A 206 55.88 -3.88 15.45
C LEU A 206 56.49 -4.67 16.61
N TRP A 207 55.72 -5.55 17.23
CA TRP A 207 56.17 -6.39 18.34
C TRP A 207 57.26 -7.37 17.92
N VAL A 208 57.08 -8.06 16.79
CA VAL A 208 58.06 -8.98 16.22
C VAL A 208 59.34 -8.25 15.83
N ARG A 209 59.23 -7.09 15.15
CA ARG A 209 60.40 -6.29 14.76
C ARG A 209 61.17 -5.79 15.98
N LYS A 210 60.48 -5.35 17.04
CA LYS A 210 61.13 -4.95 18.29
C LYS A 210 61.85 -6.12 18.97
N ARG A 211 61.28 -7.33 18.91
CA ARG A 211 61.86 -8.54 19.52
C ARG A 211 63.08 -9.09 18.77
N LEU A 212 63.13 -8.91 17.45
CA LEU A 212 64.27 -9.35 16.61
C LEU A 212 65.46 -8.37 16.63
N ALA A 213 65.23 -7.13 17.07
CA ALA A 213 66.27 -6.11 17.20
C ALA A 213 66.97 -6.10 18.57
N TRP A 214 66.59 -7.01 19.47
CA TRP A 214 67.23 -7.32 20.75
C TRP A 214 67.89 -8.68 20.67
#